data_AF-A0A6I4IT22-F1
#
_entry.id   AF-A0A6I4IT22-F1
#
_cell.length_a   1.000
_cell.length_b   1.000
_cell.length_c   1.000
_cell.angle_alpha   90.00
_cell.angle_beta   90.00
_cell.angle_gamma   90.00
#
_symmetry.space_group_name_H-M   'P 1'
#
loop_
_entity.id
_entity.type
_entity.pdbx_description
1 polymer ?
#
loop_
_entity_poly.entity_id
_entity_poly.type
_entity_poly.pdbx_seq_one_letter_code
_entity_poly.pdbx_strand_id
1 'polypeptide(L)'
;MKKKIIILVIVVAAIFGGKYYYDMHINHNFETITEGKVYKSGVIPPDELPKYIKEHHIKSVVDLRFPGTGDDVNNPEIPEELTAEKEAIAKLDGVQYFNNGSDQVPQEHNLKMFFEIMDNPDNYPVLIHCYHGVGRAEMYSAIYRIEYEGMDPNEARQSTRFLTKWSSFDLGKPKGDYLFNYTKRKDSVK
;
A
#
# COMPACT_ATOMS: atom_id res chain seq x y z
N MET A 1 -1.08 -43.48 -6.84
CA MET A 1 -1.67 -42.37 -6.05
C MET A 1 -0.60 -41.38 -5.56
N LYS A 2 0.45 -41.81 -4.85
CA LYS A 2 1.54 -40.93 -4.37
C LYS A 2 2.18 -40.03 -5.44
N LYS A 3 2.51 -40.56 -6.63
CA LYS A 3 3.05 -39.77 -7.76
C LYS A 3 2.10 -38.64 -8.22
N LYS A 4 0.79 -38.90 -8.27
CA LYS A 4 -0.21 -37.89 -8.66
C LYS A 4 -0.34 -36.78 -7.62
N ILE A 5 -0.25 -37.12 -6.33
CA ILE A 5 -0.25 -36.15 -5.22
C ILE A 5 1.00 -35.27 -5.28
N ILE A 6 2.18 -35.85 -5.50
CA ILE A 6 3.43 -35.09 -5.63
C ILE A 6 3.36 -34.11 -6.82
N ILE A 7 2.89 -34.57 -7.98
CA ILE A 7 2.71 -33.71 -9.15
C ILE A 7 1.74 -32.57 -8.83
N LEU A 8 0.61 -32.86 -8.16
CA LEU A 8 -0.34 -31.83 -7.76
C LEU A 8 0.29 -30.78 -6.85
N VAL A 9 1.05 -31.20 -5.83
CA VAL A 9 1.74 -30.29 -4.91
C VAL A 9 2.75 -29.40 -5.66
N ILE A 10 3.53 -29.97 -6.59
CA ILE A 10 4.50 -29.20 -7.38
C ILE A 10 3.78 -28.17 -8.27
N VAL A 11 2.69 -28.57 -8.95
CA VAL A 11 1.90 -27.66 -9.79
C VAL A 11 1.32 -26.52 -8.96
N VAL A 12 0.73 -26.84 -7.80
CA VAL A 12 0.19 -25.84 -6.88
C VAL A 12 1.28 -24.88 -6.40
N ALA A 13 2.44 -25.40 -5.98
CA ALA A 13 3.57 -24.59 -5.56
C ALA A 13 4.11 -23.69 -6.69
N ALA A 14 4.17 -24.20 -7.92
CA ALA A 14 4.59 -23.43 -9.09
C ALA A 14 3.59 -22.30 -9.43
N ILE A 15 2.28 -22.55 -9.30
CA ILE A 15 1.25 -21.52 -9.50
C ILE A 15 1.38 -20.42 -8.44
N PHE A 16 1.48 -20.78 -7.16
CA PHE A 16 1.62 -19.79 -6.09
C PHE A 16 2.95 -19.03 -6.18
N GLY A 17 4.06 -19.72 -6.46
CA GLY A 17 5.36 -19.10 -6.65
C GLY A 17 5.41 -18.18 -7.88
N GLY A 18 4.80 -18.61 -8.99
CA GLY A 18 4.68 -17.81 -10.20
C GLY A 18 3.83 -16.56 -10.01
N LYS A 19 2.70 -16.68 -9.29
CA LYS A 19 1.88 -15.52 -8.91
C LYS A 19 2.66 -14.54 -8.03
N TYR A 20 3.33 -15.04 -6.99
CA TYR A 20 4.12 -14.20 -6.10
C TYR A 20 5.23 -13.44 -6.86
N TYR A 21 5.93 -14.13 -7.76
CA TYR A 21 6.96 -13.50 -8.60
C TYR A 21 6.36 -12.43 -9.52
N TYR A 22 5.22 -12.72 -10.16
CA TYR A 22 4.52 -11.76 -11.02
C TYR A 22 4.07 -10.52 -10.23
N ASP A 23 3.39 -10.71 -9.10
CA ASP A 23 2.91 -9.61 -8.27
C ASP A 23 4.08 -8.72 -7.85
N MET A 24 5.18 -9.31 -7.38
CA MET A 24 6.31 -8.56 -6.82
C MET A 24 7.19 -7.88 -7.89
N HIS A 25 7.42 -8.50 -9.05
CA HIS A 25 8.41 -8.03 -10.02
C HIS A 25 7.84 -7.49 -11.33
N ILE A 26 6.58 -7.80 -11.64
CA ILE A 26 5.96 -7.42 -12.92
C ILE A 26 4.82 -6.43 -12.70
N ASN A 27 3.98 -6.68 -11.69
CA ASN A 27 2.83 -5.82 -11.39
C ASN A 27 3.13 -4.82 -10.26
N HIS A 28 4.35 -4.79 -9.72
CA HIS A 28 4.77 -3.86 -8.66
C HIS A 28 3.85 -3.89 -7.42
N ASN A 29 3.28 -5.04 -7.09
CA ASN A 29 2.25 -5.23 -6.05
C ASN A 29 1.05 -4.28 -6.19
N PHE A 30 0.71 -3.90 -7.42
CA PHE A 30 -0.46 -3.07 -7.71
C PHE A 30 -1.74 -3.85 -7.41
N GLU A 31 -2.55 -3.33 -6.49
CA GLU A 31 -3.77 -3.97 -6.03
C GLU A 31 -4.90 -2.94 -5.84
N THR A 32 -6.12 -3.33 -6.19
CA THR A 32 -7.32 -2.54 -5.90
C THR A 32 -7.71 -2.69 -4.43
N ILE A 33 -7.79 -1.56 -3.72
CA ILE A 33 -8.42 -1.50 -2.39
C ILE A 33 -9.92 -1.31 -2.58
N THR A 34 -10.30 -0.33 -3.39
CA THR A 34 -11.69 -0.02 -3.72
C THR A 34 -11.76 0.36 -5.18
N GLU A 35 -12.56 -0.38 -5.95
CA GLU A 35 -12.63 -0.22 -7.40
C GLU A 35 -13.03 1.21 -7.78
N GLY A 36 -12.27 1.80 -8.70
CA GLY A 36 -12.44 3.19 -9.14
C GLY A 36 -12.22 4.25 -8.06
N LYS A 37 -11.61 3.91 -6.91
CA LYS A 37 -11.40 4.85 -5.80
C LYS A 37 -10.00 4.80 -5.20
N VAL A 38 -9.56 3.64 -4.71
CA VAL A 38 -8.27 3.53 -4.01
C VAL A 38 -7.53 2.31 -4.48
N TYR A 39 -6.26 2.53 -4.81
CA TYR A 39 -5.31 1.51 -5.24
C TYR A 39 -4.07 1.57 -4.36
N LYS A 40 -3.34 0.46 -4.26
CA LYS A 40 -2.01 0.42 -3.64
C LYS A 40 -0.97 -0.18 -4.56
N SER A 41 0.30 0.14 -4.35
CA SER A 41 1.42 -0.53 -5.01
C SER A 41 2.72 -0.42 -4.22
N GLY A 42 3.75 -1.14 -4.67
CA GLY A 42 5.15 -0.80 -4.44
C GLY A 42 5.60 0.33 -5.38
N VAL A 43 6.92 0.52 -5.51
CA VAL A 43 7.46 1.46 -6.50
C VAL A 43 7.10 0.97 -7.89
N ILE A 44 6.40 1.81 -8.64
CA ILE A 44 6.24 1.65 -10.08
C ILE A 44 7.29 2.55 -10.74
N PRO A 45 8.11 2.04 -11.67
CA PRO A 45 9.10 2.84 -12.39
C PRO A 45 8.49 4.11 -13.00
N PRO A 46 9.16 5.28 -12.96
CA PRO A 46 8.59 6.54 -13.45
C PRO A 46 8.15 6.53 -14.93
N ASP A 47 8.72 5.66 -15.76
CA ASP A 47 8.35 5.44 -17.16
C ASP A 47 7.12 4.53 -17.34
N GLU A 48 6.84 3.65 -16.38
CA GLU A 48 5.64 2.79 -16.36
C GLU A 48 4.46 3.46 -15.66
N LEU A 49 4.72 4.32 -14.66
CA LEU A 49 3.69 4.96 -13.83
C LEU A 49 2.58 5.69 -14.63
N PRO A 50 2.86 6.43 -15.72
CA PRO A 50 1.82 7.05 -16.54
C PRO A 50 0.80 6.07 -17.12
N LYS A 51 1.21 4.82 -17.39
CA LYS A 51 0.29 3.77 -17.87
C LYS A 51 -0.74 3.42 -16.80
N TYR A 52 -0.29 3.15 -15.58
CA TYR A 52 -1.17 2.84 -14.45
C TYR A 52 -2.11 4.01 -14.14
N ILE A 53 -1.58 5.24 -14.13
CA ILE A 53 -2.37 6.44 -13.91
C ILE A 53 -3.49 6.57 -14.95
N LYS A 54 -3.18 6.36 -16.22
CA LYS A 54 -4.15 6.45 -17.31
C LYS A 54 -5.19 5.32 -17.26
N GLU A 55 -4.75 4.08 -17.02
CA GLU A 55 -5.63 2.89 -17.00
C GLU A 55 -6.66 2.96 -15.86
N HIS A 56 -6.23 3.41 -14.68
CA HIS A 56 -7.06 3.50 -13.48
C HIS A 56 -7.60 4.91 -13.20
N HIS A 57 -7.36 5.85 -14.12
CA HIS A 57 -7.81 7.25 -14.02
C HIS A 57 -7.36 7.93 -12.72
N ILE A 58 -6.19 7.55 -12.18
CA ILE A 58 -5.67 8.04 -10.90
C ILE A 58 -5.47 9.55 -10.99
N LYS A 59 -6.00 10.27 -9.99
CA LYS A 59 -5.85 11.73 -9.86
C LYS A 59 -4.84 12.15 -8.81
N SER A 60 -4.47 11.24 -7.89
CA SER A 60 -3.44 11.54 -6.91
C SER A 60 -2.60 10.34 -6.55
N VAL A 61 -1.31 10.59 -6.33
CA VAL A 61 -0.32 9.62 -5.86
C VAL A 61 0.17 10.04 -4.48
N VAL A 62 0.05 9.14 -3.52
CA VAL A 62 0.54 9.30 -2.14
C VAL A 62 1.77 8.41 -1.97
N ASP A 63 2.94 9.05 -1.93
CA ASP A 63 4.23 8.42 -1.73
C ASP A 63 4.57 8.40 -0.24
N LEU A 64 4.58 7.19 0.34
CA LEU A 64 4.89 6.97 1.75
C LEU A 64 6.39 6.72 1.99
N ARG A 65 7.23 6.81 0.96
CA ARG A 65 8.68 6.64 1.08
C ARG A 65 9.30 7.79 1.87
N PHE A 66 10.24 7.44 2.74
CA PHE A 66 10.91 8.34 3.67
C PHE A 66 12.40 7.99 3.73
N PRO A 67 13.21 8.51 2.77
CA PRO A 67 14.63 8.21 2.70
C PRO A 67 15.37 8.70 3.96
N GLY A 68 16.48 8.03 4.30
CA GLY A 68 17.29 8.40 5.47
C GLY A 68 16.90 7.72 6.79
N THR A 69 16.08 6.67 6.73
CA THR A 69 15.74 5.82 7.90
C THR A 69 16.84 4.83 8.30
N GLY A 70 17.87 4.68 7.46
CA GLY A 70 19.02 3.79 7.70
C GLY A 70 18.76 2.30 7.39
N ASP A 71 17.60 1.96 6.81
CA ASP A 71 17.29 0.61 6.30
C ASP A 71 17.64 0.50 4.81
N ASP A 72 18.92 0.72 4.48
CA ASP A 72 19.41 0.74 3.09
C ASP A 72 19.43 -0.67 2.44
N VAL A 73 19.11 -1.72 3.21
CA VAL A 73 19.08 -3.11 2.73
C VAL A 73 17.67 -3.54 2.36
N ASN A 74 16.67 -3.31 3.22
CA ASN A 74 15.30 -3.76 2.97
C ASN A 74 14.38 -2.64 2.48
N ASN A 75 14.81 -1.37 2.58
CA ASN A 75 14.06 -0.23 2.11
C ASN A 75 15.02 0.83 1.56
N PRO A 76 15.78 0.51 0.49
CA PRO A 76 16.72 1.44 -0.14
C PRO A 76 15.94 2.55 -0.85
N GLU A 77 15.40 3.49 -0.09
CA GLU A 77 14.68 4.62 -0.62
C GLU A 77 15.69 5.67 -1.04
N ILE A 78 15.89 5.75 -2.35
CA ILE A 78 16.89 6.60 -2.98
C ILE A 78 16.23 7.96 -3.29
N PRO A 79 16.72 9.09 -2.75
CA PRO A 79 16.13 10.41 -2.99
C PRO A 79 15.98 10.78 -4.47
N GLU A 80 16.88 10.29 -5.33
CA GLU A 80 16.84 10.47 -6.78
C GLU A 80 15.61 9.81 -7.40
N GLU A 81 15.19 8.64 -6.92
CA GLU A 81 13.98 7.95 -7.40
C GLU A 81 12.71 8.70 -7.03
N LEU A 82 12.63 9.23 -5.80
CA LEU A 82 11.51 10.06 -5.36
C LEU A 82 11.39 11.33 -6.21
N THR A 83 12.54 11.95 -6.53
CA THR A 83 12.60 13.13 -7.39
C THR A 83 12.12 12.78 -8.80
N ALA A 84 12.63 11.69 -9.39
CA ALA A 84 12.26 11.24 -10.72
C ALA A 84 10.75 10.92 -10.84
N GLU A 85 10.18 10.28 -9.83
CA GLU A 85 8.74 9.99 -9.77
C GLU A 85 7.91 11.27 -9.71
N LYS A 86 8.27 12.19 -8.80
CA LYS A 86 7.59 13.50 -8.69
C LYS A 86 7.65 14.27 -10.01
N GLU A 87 8.80 14.27 -10.69
CA GLU A 87 8.95 14.90 -11.99
C GLU A 87 8.15 14.21 -13.10
N ALA A 88 8.02 12.89 -13.06
CA ALA A 88 7.18 12.14 -14.00
C ALA A 88 5.70 12.48 -13.80
N ILE A 89 5.23 12.54 -12.56
CA ILE A 89 3.83 12.91 -12.24
C ILE A 89 3.55 14.37 -12.60
N ALA A 90 4.49 15.28 -12.36
CA ALA A 90 4.33 16.71 -12.70
C ALA A 90 4.17 16.97 -14.21
N LYS A 91 4.52 16.00 -15.08
CA LYS A 91 4.30 16.07 -16.53
C LYS A 91 2.90 15.59 -16.94
N LEU A 92 2.12 15.02 -16.01
CA LEU A 92 0.77 14.52 -16.26
C LEU A 92 -0.25 15.58 -15.84
N ASP A 93 -1.14 15.93 -16.77
CA ASP A 93 -2.18 16.91 -16.51
C ASP A 93 -3.21 16.37 -15.50
N GLY A 94 -3.47 17.15 -14.45
CA GLY A 94 -4.53 16.87 -13.48
C GLY A 94 -4.20 15.79 -12.45
N VAL A 95 -2.93 15.39 -12.31
CA VAL A 95 -2.49 14.44 -11.30
C VAL A 95 -1.69 15.15 -10.19
N GLN A 96 -2.09 14.92 -8.94
CA GLN A 96 -1.42 15.48 -7.76
C GLN A 96 -0.42 14.49 -7.17
N TYR A 97 0.73 15.00 -6.72
CA TYR A 97 1.71 14.21 -5.97
C TYR A 97 1.80 14.69 -4.53
N PHE A 98 1.66 13.74 -3.59
CA PHE A 98 1.79 13.99 -2.16
C PHE A 98 2.87 13.08 -1.59
N ASN A 99 3.95 13.66 -1.06
CA ASN A 99 4.91 12.91 -0.26
C ASN A 99 4.48 12.97 1.22
N ASN A 100 3.96 11.85 1.73
CA ASN A 100 3.62 11.67 3.14
C ASN A 100 4.54 10.59 3.73
N GLY A 101 5.85 10.86 3.70
CA GLY A 101 6.88 9.94 4.18
C GLY A 101 6.59 9.46 5.60
N SER A 102 6.48 8.15 5.78
CA SER A 102 6.00 7.53 7.00
C SER A 102 6.89 6.37 7.43
N ASP A 103 6.98 6.16 8.75
CA ASP A 103 7.44 4.89 9.33
C ASP A 103 6.46 3.75 9.06
N GLN A 104 6.83 2.52 9.43
CA GLN A 104 5.98 1.32 9.31
C GLN A 104 4.65 1.44 10.07
N VAL A 105 4.64 2.20 11.16
CA VAL A 105 3.45 2.59 11.92
C VAL A 105 3.34 4.11 11.81
N PRO A 106 2.21 4.67 11.35
CA PRO A 106 2.08 6.10 11.09
C PRO A 106 2.08 6.90 12.40
N GLN A 107 2.70 8.07 12.37
CA GLN A 107 2.60 9.06 13.43
C GLN A 107 1.38 9.96 13.21
N GLU A 108 0.98 10.73 14.24
CA GLU A 108 -0.19 11.60 14.16
C GLU A 108 -0.12 12.61 13.01
N HIS A 109 1.05 13.18 12.74
CA HIS A 109 1.24 14.12 11.64
C HIS A 109 1.04 13.46 10.27
N ASN A 110 1.46 12.20 10.11
CA ASN A 110 1.23 11.46 8.87
C ASN A 110 -0.25 11.16 8.66
N LEU A 111 -0.96 10.80 9.73
CA LEU A 111 -2.41 10.57 9.68
C LEU A 111 -3.14 11.85 9.32
N LYS A 112 -2.77 12.99 9.93
CA LYS A 112 -3.37 14.28 9.62
C LYS A 112 -3.25 14.60 8.13
N MET A 113 -2.05 14.51 7.56
CA MET A 113 -1.84 14.74 6.13
C MET A 113 -2.60 13.72 5.27
N PHE A 114 -2.60 12.44 5.66
CA PHE A 114 -3.35 11.42 4.94
C PHE A 114 -4.84 11.73 4.89
N PHE A 115 -5.44 12.13 6.01
CA PHE A 115 -6.85 12.50 6.05
C PHE A 115 -7.14 13.77 5.28
N GLU A 116 -6.27 14.79 5.31
CA GLU A 116 -6.42 15.98 4.46
C GLU A 116 -6.46 15.61 2.97
N ILE A 117 -5.66 14.63 2.54
CA ILE A 117 -5.67 14.11 1.16
C ILE A 117 -6.98 13.34 0.89
N MET A 118 -7.34 12.40 1.76
CA MET A 118 -8.45 11.48 1.54
C MET A 118 -9.84 12.10 1.80
N ASP A 119 -9.93 13.19 2.57
CA ASP A 119 -11.17 13.95 2.80
C ASP A 119 -11.53 14.85 1.59
N ASN A 120 -10.58 15.10 0.68
CA ASN A 120 -10.84 15.87 -0.54
C ASN A 120 -11.34 14.95 -1.69
N PRO A 121 -12.61 15.09 -2.14
CA PRO A 121 -13.16 14.25 -3.21
C PRO A 121 -12.45 14.43 -4.56
N ASP A 122 -11.80 15.57 -4.82
CA ASP A 122 -11.12 15.83 -6.08
C ASP A 122 -9.85 14.99 -6.26
N ASN A 123 -9.31 14.43 -5.17
CA ASN A 123 -8.12 13.58 -5.20
C ASN A 123 -8.41 12.16 -5.71
N TYR A 124 -9.67 11.71 -5.77
CA TYR A 124 -10.01 10.34 -6.16
C TYR A 124 -10.11 10.15 -7.68
N PRO A 125 -9.62 9.02 -8.22
CA PRO A 125 -8.99 7.88 -7.55
C PRO A 125 -7.56 8.13 -7.04
N VAL A 126 -7.21 7.54 -5.90
CA VAL A 126 -5.92 7.70 -5.19
C VAL A 126 -5.08 6.43 -5.34
N LEU A 127 -3.80 6.57 -5.67
CA LEU A 127 -2.79 5.52 -5.54
C LEU A 127 -1.94 5.76 -4.29
N ILE A 128 -1.91 4.80 -3.37
CA ILE A 128 -1.10 4.83 -2.15
C ILE A 128 0.06 3.85 -2.32
N HIS A 129 1.31 4.31 -2.29
CA HIS A 129 2.44 3.40 -2.45
C HIS A 129 3.55 3.62 -1.42
N CYS A 130 4.39 2.60 -1.28
CA CYS A 130 5.66 2.68 -0.59
C CYS A 130 6.70 1.91 -1.39
N TYR A 131 7.82 1.50 -0.80
CA TYR A 131 8.82 0.75 -1.55
C TYR A 131 8.30 -0.61 -2.06
N HIS A 132 7.81 -1.47 -1.16
CA HIS A 132 7.34 -2.82 -1.51
C HIS A 132 5.82 -2.95 -1.70
N GLY A 133 5.01 -1.97 -1.29
CA GLY A 133 3.55 -2.05 -1.35
C GLY A 133 2.86 -2.98 -0.34
N VAL A 134 3.62 -3.75 0.44
CA VAL A 134 3.09 -4.74 1.41
C VAL A 134 3.22 -4.31 2.89
N GLY A 135 3.83 -3.15 3.12
CA GLY A 135 4.15 -2.59 4.43
C GLY A 135 3.31 -1.36 4.75
N ARG A 136 3.89 -0.18 4.48
CA ARG A 136 3.23 1.13 4.70
C ARG A 136 1.98 1.30 3.83
N ALA A 137 2.05 1.04 2.52
CA ALA A 137 0.89 1.14 1.65
C ALA A 137 -0.30 0.29 2.14
N GLU A 138 -0.03 -0.94 2.60
CA GLU A 138 -1.03 -1.83 3.21
C GLU A 138 -1.62 -1.26 4.51
N MET A 139 -0.77 -0.70 5.39
CA MET A 139 -1.21 -0.06 6.63
C MET A 139 -2.17 1.10 6.35
N TYR A 140 -1.82 1.99 5.42
CA TYR A 140 -2.66 3.12 5.05
C TYR A 140 -3.93 2.70 4.30
N SER A 141 -3.86 1.62 3.51
CA SER A 141 -5.04 1.02 2.88
C SER A 141 -6.03 0.49 3.94
N ALA A 142 -5.54 -0.18 4.99
CA ALA A 142 -6.36 -0.63 6.10
C ALA A 142 -6.99 0.54 6.86
N ILE A 143 -6.23 1.60 7.15
CA ILE A 143 -6.75 2.83 7.78
C ILE A 143 -7.84 3.47 6.92
N TYR A 144 -7.65 3.53 5.59
CA TYR A 144 -8.68 4.01 4.68
C TYR A 144 -9.98 3.18 4.78
N ARG A 145 -9.89 1.84 4.80
CA ARG A 145 -11.09 0.98 4.97
C ARG A 145 -11.80 1.24 6.28
N ILE A 146 -11.05 1.45 7.36
CA ILE A 146 -11.61 1.73 8.69
C ILE A 146 -12.36 3.06 8.70
N GLU A 147 -11.73 4.11 8.18
CA GLU A 147 -12.21 5.50 8.27
C GLU A 147 -13.30 5.83 7.24
N TYR A 148 -13.16 5.34 6.01
CA TYR A 148 -14.02 5.72 4.88
C TYR A 148 -15.00 4.61 4.46
N GLU A 149 -14.66 3.34 4.69
CA GLU A 149 -15.56 2.21 4.41
C GLU A 149 -16.25 1.67 5.67
N GLY A 150 -15.90 2.20 6.85
CA GLY A 150 -16.50 1.83 8.12
C GLY A 150 -16.11 0.45 8.63
N MET A 151 -15.10 -0.19 8.04
CA MET A 151 -14.62 -1.52 8.42
C MET A 151 -14.21 -1.57 9.90
N ASP A 152 -14.39 -2.73 10.54
CA ASP A 152 -13.88 -2.94 11.89
C ASP A 152 -12.33 -2.93 11.87
N PRO A 153 -11.64 -2.32 12.85
CA PRO A 153 -10.19 -2.26 12.85
C PRO A 153 -9.47 -3.63 12.82
N ASN A 154 -10.01 -4.62 13.54
CA ASN A 154 -9.44 -5.97 13.53
C ASN A 154 -9.78 -6.71 12.23
N GLU A 155 -10.95 -6.47 11.64
CA GLU A 155 -11.26 -6.96 10.29
C GLU A 155 -10.29 -6.38 9.25
N ALA A 156 -10.08 -5.06 9.23
CA ALA A 156 -9.15 -4.41 8.31
C ALA A 156 -7.72 -4.94 8.46
N ARG A 157 -7.28 -5.18 9.70
CA ARG A 157 -6.00 -5.85 9.99
C ARG A 157 -5.93 -7.25 9.38
N GLN A 158 -6.99 -8.04 9.53
CA GLN A 158 -7.05 -9.41 8.99
C GLN A 158 -7.09 -9.43 7.47
N SER A 159 -7.65 -8.40 6.83
CA SER A 159 -7.73 -8.25 5.38
C SER A 159 -6.43 -7.82 4.70
N THR A 160 -5.39 -7.47 5.46
CA THR A 160 -4.10 -7.02 4.89
C THR A 160 -3.34 -8.08 4.08
N ARG A 161 -3.76 -9.35 4.17
CA ARG A 161 -3.17 -10.50 3.47
C ARG A 161 -3.99 -11.77 3.72
N PHE A 162 -3.76 -12.79 2.91
CA PHE A 162 -4.41 -14.09 3.06
C PHE A 162 -4.20 -14.75 4.43
N LEU A 163 -2.97 -14.70 4.97
CA LEU A 163 -2.65 -15.22 6.30
C LEU A 163 -1.98 -14.14 7.15
N THR A 164 -2.78 -13.48 7.99
CA THR A 164 -2.30 -12.41 8.88
C THR A 164 -1.47 -12.96 10.04
N LYS A 165 -1.72 -14.20 10.47
CA LYS A 165 -0.91 -14.89 11.49
C LYS A 165 0.53 -15.07 11.00
N TRP A 166 1.50 -14.83 11.87
CA TRP A 166 2.96 -14.84 11.60
C TRP A 166 3.46 -13.76 10.64
N SER A 167 2.61 -12.80 10.27
CA SER A 167 2.99 -11.67 9.44
C SER A 167 3.39 -10.45 10.28
N SER A 168 3.82 -9.36 9.62
CA SER A 168 4.06 -8.09 10.30
C SER A 168 2.78 -7.45 10.88
N PHE A 169 1.59 -7.94 10.51
CA PHE A 169 0.27 -7.49 10.99
C PHE A 169 -0.37 -8.48 11.98
N ASP A 170 0.37 -9.50 12.42
CA ASP A 170 -0.09 -10.37 13.51
C ASP A 170 -0.17 -9.60 14.84
N LEU A 171 -0.99 -10.09 15.77
CA LEU A 171 -1.03 -9.52 17.12
C LEU A 171 0.31 -9.75 17.82
N GLY A 172 0.75 -8.78 18.61
CA GLY A 172 2.09 -8.70 19.19
C GLY A 172 3.16 -8.16 18.23
N LYS A 173 2.79 -7.76 17.01
CA LYS A 173 3.66 -7.00 16.10
C LYS A 173 3.20 -5.55 16.04
N PRO A 174 4.12 -4.58 15.87
CA PRO A 174 3.79 -3.15 15.93
C PRO A 174 2.61 -2.74 15.02
N LYS A 175 2.59 -3.22 13.77
CA LYS A 175 1.50 -2.89 12.82
C LYS A 175 0.19 -3.60 13.16
N GLY A 176 0.26 -4.85 13.62
CA GLY A 176 -0.93 -5.60 14.01
C GLY A 176 -1.59 -5.00 15.24
N ASP A 177 -0.80 -4.69 16.26
CA ASP A 177 -1.30 -4.07 17.50
C ASP A 177 -1.83 -2.66 17.24
N TYR A 178 -1.19 -1.90 16.35
CA TYR A 178 -1.69 -0.58 15.96
C TYR A 178 -3.09 -0.65 15.35
N LEU A 179 -3.29 -1.49 14.32
CA LEU A 179 -4.62 -1.62 13.70
C LEU A 179 -5.65 -2.22 14.65
N PHE A 180 -5.27 -3.19 15.47
CA PHE A 180 -6.19 -3.81 16.42
C PHE A 180 -6.74 -2.81 17.45
N ASN A 181 -5.91 -1.87 17.89
CA ASN A 181 -6.27 -0.85 18.88
C ASN A 181 -6.66 0.50 18.23
N TYR A 182 -6.78 0.55 16.91
CA TYR A 182 -7.08 1.79 16.20
C TYR A 182 -8.48 2.31 16.58
N THR A 183 -8.54 3.57 16.99
CA THR A 183 -9.80 4.25 17.32
C THR A 183 -10.18 5.18 16.18
N LYS A 184 -11.39 5.03 15.64
CA LYS A 184 -11.87 5.83 14.51
C LYS A 184 -11.91 7.31 14.88
N ARG A 185 -11.64 8.22 13.93
CA ARG A 185 -11.70 9.68 14.20
C ARG A 185 -13.03 10.14 14.76
N LYS A 186 -14.14 9.56 14.28
CA LYS A 186 -15.49 9.88 14.78
C LYS A 186 -15.74 9.41 16.22
N ASP A 187 -15.00 8.40 16.69
CA ASP A 187 -15.16 7.79 18.00
C ASP A 187 -14.14 8.37 19.02
N SER A 188 -13.13 9.10 18.54
CA SER A 188 -12.10 9.75 19.37
C SER A 188 -12.52 11.13 19.89
N VAL A 189 -13.56 11.74 19.34
CA VAL A 189 -14.16 12.97 19.86
C VAL A 189 -15.14 12.62 20.98
N LYS A 190 -14.67 12.72 22.22
CA LYS A 190 -15.51 12.76 23.43
C LYS A 190 -15.78 14.18 23.86
#